data_AF-A0A3D5J912-F1
#
_entry.id   AF-A0A3D5J912-F1
#
_cell.length_a   1.000
_cell.length_b   1.000
_cell.length_c   1.000
_cell.angle_alpha   90.00
_cell.angle_beta   90.00
_cell.angle_gamma   90.00
#
_symmetry.space_group_name_H-M   'P 1'
#
loop_
_entity.id
_entity.type
_entity.pdbx_description
1 polymer ?
#
loop_
_entity_poly.entity_id
_entity_poly.type
_entity_poly.pdbx_seq_one_letter_code
_entity_poly.pdbx_strand_id
1 'polypeptide(L)'
;MKFQQVQELWEINPNQFLGLFSPPGQKEHLLFAAICGAAVRGKTDLVRISSQELEKESGLKSGEISAMLVQLEKKGVARRIKES
;
A
#
# COMPACT_ATOMS: atom_id res chain seq x y z
N MET A 1 14.41 -18.88 -33.02
CA MET A 1 13.10 -19.14 -32.36
C MET A 1 12.33 -17.84 -32.27
N LYS A 2 11.08 -17.78 -32.74
CA LYS A 2 10.21 -16.62 -32.52
C LYS A 2 9.50 -16.83 -31.18
N PHE A 3 9.79 -16.00 -30.18
CA PHE A 3 9.02 -15.97 -28.95
C PHE A 3 7.64 -15.41 -29.28
N GLN A 4 6.59 -16.25 -29.19
CA GLN A 4 5.22 -15.76 -29.22
C GLN A 4 4.91 -15.20 -27.84
N GLN A 5 4.69 -13.89 -27.78
CA GLN A 5 4.21 -13.24 -26.58
C GLN A 5 2.72 -13.58 -26.44
N VAL A 6 2.41 -14.52 -25.55
CA VAL A 6 1.03 -14.90 -25.24
C VAL A 6 0.44 -13.80 -24.36
N GLN A 7 -0.71 -13.25 -24.77
CA GLN A 7 -1.49 -12.37 -23.90
C GLN A 7 -2.30 -13.24 -22.94
N GLU A 8 -1.90 -13.26 -21.68
CA GLU A 8 -2.56 -14.02 -20.62
C GLU A 8 -3.27 -13.06 -19.67
N LEU A 9 -4.48 -13.42 -19.26
CA LEU A 9 -5.22 -12.73 -18.21
C LEU A 9 -5.23 -13.61 -16.96
N TRP A 10 -4.87 -13.01 -15.83
CA TRP A 10 -4.76 -13.69 -14.55
C TRP A 10 -5.75 -13.09 -13.56
N GLU A 11 -6.57 -13.94 -12.94
CA GLU A 11 -7.39 -13.56 -11.79
C GLU A 11 -6.64 -13.94 -10.51
N ILE A 12 -6.32 -12.95 -9.69
CA ILE A 12 -5.54 -13.14 -8.46
C ILE A 12 -6.31 -12.49 -7.32
N ASN A 13 -6.53 -13.24 -6.23
CA ASN A 13 -7.05 -12.70 -4.99
C ASN A 13 -5.90 -12.17 -4.12
N PRO A 14 -5.77 -10.85 -3.91
CA PRO A 14 -4.65 -10.29 -3.15
C PRO A 14 -4.59 -10.78 -1.71
N ASN A 15 -5.73 -11.05 -1.07
CA ASN A 15 -5.76 -11.52 0.32
C ASN A 15 -5.22 -12.95 0.46
N GLN A 16 -5.55 -13.83 -0.50
CA GLN A 16 -5.00 -15.19 -0.54
C GLN A 16 -3.51 -15.16 -0.87
N PHE A 17 -3.11 -14.33 -1.85
CA PHE A 17 -1.72 -14.16 -2.22
C PHE A 17 -0.88 -13.68 -1.03
N LEU A 18 -1.31 -12.61 -0.34
CA LEU A 18 -0.61 -12.10 0.84
C LEU A 18 -0.54 -13.14 1.96
N GLY A 19 -1.60 -13.93 2.15
CA GLY A 19 -1.64 -15.03 3.11
C GLY A 19 -0.59 -16.13 2.89
N LEU A 20 -0.03 -16.24 1.67
CA LEU A 20 1.06 -17.18 1.37
C LEU A 20 2.43 -16.69 1.88
N PHE A 21 2.62 -15.37 2.01
CA PHE A 21 3.92 -14.77 2.34
C PHE A 21 3.96 -14.16 3.75
N SER A 22 2.79 -13.82 4.29
CA SER A 22 2.65 -13.23 5.62
C SER A 22 1.32 -13.63 6.25
N PRO A 23 1.13 -13.45 7.57
CA PRO A 23 -0.14 -13.75 8.19
C PRO A 23 -1.28 -12.91 7.56
N PRO A 24 -2.36 -13.55 7.09
CA PRO A 24 -3.46 -12.84 6.44
C PRO A 24 -4.14 -11.87 7.40
N GLY A 25 -4.60 -10.73 6.88
CA GLY A 25 -5.38 -9.75 7.64
C GLY A 25 -4.61 -8.79 8.56
N GLN A 26 -3.26 -8.75 8.48
CA GLN A 26 -2.50 -7.72 9.19
C GLN A 26 -2.74 -6.34 8.58
N LYS A 27 -3.02 -5.36 9.43
CA LYS A 27 -3.34 -3.97 9.06
C LYS A 27 -2.15 -3.31 8.38
N GLU A 28 -0.94 -3.69 8.79
CA GLU A 28 0.33 -3.29 8.22
C GLU A 28 0.42 -3.65 6.73
N HIS A 29 -0.09 -4.82 6.32
CA HIS A 29 -0.08 -5.21 4.90
C HIS A 29 -1.06 -4.38 4.07
N LEU A 30 -2.25 -4.11 4.60
CA LEU A 30 -3.24 -3.28 3.91
C LEU A 30 -2.71 -1.86 3.72
N LEU A 31 -2.07 -1.31 4.76
CA LEU A 31 -1.42 0.00 4.67
C LEU A 31 -0.24 -0.04 3.68
N PHE A 32 0.60 -1.07 3.75
CA PHE A 32 1.73 -1.23 2.84
C PHE A 32 1.28 -1.35 1.37
N ALA A 33 0.28 -2.18 1.09
CA ALA A 33 -0.28 -2.35 -0.24
C ALA A 33 -0.86 -1.05 -0.81
N ALA A 34 -1.57 -0.26 0.03
CA ALA A 34 -2.06 1.06 -0.36
C ALA A 34 -0.92 2.01 -0.75
N ILE A 35 0.12 2.12 0.10
CA ILE A 35 1.30 2.96 -0.17
C ILE A 35 2.01 2.52 -1.46
N CYS A 36 2.22 1.21 -1.66
CA CYS A 36 2.81 0.69 -2.90
C CYS A 36 1.95 0.99 -4.12
N GLY A 37 0.63 0.82 -4.01
CA GLY A 37 -0.30 1.16 -5.08
C GLY A 37 -0.22 2.64 -5.46
N ALA A 38 -0.15 3.53 -4.48
CA ALA A 38 0.01 4.97 -4.70
C ALA A 38 1.35 5.30 -5.38
N ALA A 39 2.45 4.68 -4.94
CA ALA A 39 3.77 4.84 -5.55
C ALA A 39 3.77 4.42 -7.03
N VAL A 40 3.20 3.26 -7.34
CA VAL A 40 3.09 2.74 -8.72
C VAL A 40 2.27 3.67 -9.60
N ARG A 41 1.10 4.12 -9.14
CA ARG A 41 0.24 5.05 -9.90
C ARG A 41 0.91 6.41 -10.12
N GLY A 42 1.59 6.92 -9.09
CA GLY A 42 2.30 8.20 -9.16
C GLY A 42 3.64 8.13 -9.88
N LYS A 43 4.14 6.94 -10.22
CA LYS A 43 5.50 6.70 -10.77
C LYS A 43 6.57 7.40 -9.95
N THR A 44 6.46 7.31 -8.62
CA THR A 44 7.32 8.00 -7.66
C THR A 44 7.77 7.05 -6.57
N ASP A 45 9.02 7.19 -6.14
CA ASP A 45 9.57 6.45 -5.00
C ASP A 45 9.16 7.10 -3.67
N LEU A 46 8.78 8.39 -3.69
CA LEU A 46 8.29 9.12 -2.53
C LEU A 46 6.81 9.44 -2.70
N VAL A 47 5.98 8.82 -1.86
CA VAL A 47 4.53 9.03 -1.86
C VAL A 47 4.17 10.21 -0.97
N ARG A 48 3.44 11.18 -1.54
CA ARG A 48 2.71 12.21 -0.79
C ARG A 48 1.23 11.88 -0.93
N ILE A 49 0.62 11.44 0.16
CA ILE A 49 -0.76 10.95 0.18
C ILE A 49 -1.43 11.43 1.46
N SER A 50 -2.69 11.83 1.35
CA SER A 50 -3.49 12.24 2.51
C SER A 50 -3.93 11.02 3.33
N SER A 51 -4.22 11.22 4.62
CA SER A 51 -4.81 10.15 5.44
C SER A 51 -6.15 9.67 4.88
N GLN A 52 -6.96 10.56 4.30
CA GLN A 52 -8.25 10.21 3.70
C GLN A 52 -8.11 9.29 2.49
N GLU A 53 -7.11 9.54 1.62
CA GLU A 53 -6.81 8.65 0.50
C GLU A 53 -6.29 7.30 1.00
N LEU A 54 -5.41 7.28 2.01
CA LEU A 54 -4.95 6.03 2.61
C LEU A 54 -6.10 5.21 3.21
N GLU A 55 -7.09 5.85 3.84
CA GLU A 55 -8.31 5.19 4.34
C GLU A 55 -9.08 4.52 3.19
N LYS A 56 -9.31 5.27 2.10
CA LYS A 56 -10.02 4.76 0.92
C LYS A 56 -9.29 3.58 0.28
N GLU A 57 -7.97 3.66 0.16
CA GLU A 57 -7.17 2.64 -0.53
C GLU A 57 -6.91 1.39 0.29
N SER A 58 -6.69 1.55 1.60
CA SER A 58 -6.40 0.43 2.50
C SER A 58 -7.65 -0.22 3.11
N GLY A 59 -8.78 0.49 3.13
CA GLY A 59 -9.99 0.07 3.84
C GLY A 59 -9.88 0.13 5.37
N LEU A 60 -8.79 0.70 5.90
CA LEU A 60 -8.55 0.83 7.33
C LEU A 60 -9.23 2.08 7.89
N LYS A 61 -9.53 2.06 9.19
CA LYS A 61 -10.12 3.21 9.87
C LYS A 61 -9.06 4.27 10.17
N SER A 62 -9.48 5.54 10.18
CA SER A 62 -8.63 6.69 10.50
C SER A 62 -7.75 6.54 11.74
N GLY A 63 -8.30 5.99 12.83
CA GLY A 63 -7.55 5.77 14.07
C GLY A 63 -6.43 4.73 13.93
N GLU A 64 -6.63 3.70 13.10
CA GLU A 64 -5.64 2.64 12.85
C GLU A 64 -4.51 3.19 11.98
N ILE A 65 -4.85 3.92 10.93
CA ILE A 65 -3.88 4.59 10.05
C ILE A 65 -3.06 5.60 10.83
N SER A 66 -3.71 6.43 11.65
CA SER A 66 -3.03 7.42 12.49
C SER A 66 -2.01 6.77 13.43
N ALA A 67 -2.38 5.66 14.09
CA ALA A 67 -1.47 4.94 14.97
C ALA A 67 -0.25 4.39 14.22
N MET A 68 -0.45 3.78 13.05
CA MET A 68 0.63 3.24 12.23
C MET A 68 1.53 4.34 11.64
N LEU A 69 0.95 5.44 11.14
CA LEU A 69 1.72 6.58 10.62
C LEU A 69 2.60 7.21 11.71
N VAL A 70 2.10 7.32 12.95
CA VAL A 70 2.91 7.78 14.09
C VAL A 70 4.08 6.84 14.38
N GLN A 71 3.87 5.51 14.27
CA GLN A 71 4.97 4.55 14.43
C GLN A 71 6.01 4.67 13.30
N LEU A 72 5.57 4.85 12.06
CA LEU A 72 6.47 5.07 10.92
C LEU A 72 7.26 6.37 11.05
N GLU A 73 6.64 7.43 11.56
CA GLU A 73 7.28 8.71 11.89
C GLU A 73 8.36 8.53 12.96
N LYS A 74 8.06 7.82 14.06
CA LYS A 74 9.05 7.49 15.12
C LYS A 74 10.24 6.67 14.61
N LYS A 75 10.04 5.87 13.55
CA LYS A 75 11.09 5.06 12.92
C LYS A 75 11.85 5.80 11.81
N GLY A 76 11.50 7.06 11.51
CA GLY A 76 12.13 7.85 10.45
C GLY A 76 11.76 7.44 9.02
N VAL A 77 10.72 6.61 8.86
CA VAL A 77 10.26 6.12 7.54
C VAL A 77 9.23 7.05 6.91
N ALA A 78 8.51 7.83 7.73
CA ALA A 78 7.52 8.80 7.29
C ALA A 78 7.76 10.17 7.96
N ARG A 79 7.25 11.23 7.35
CA ARG A 79 7.21 12.56 7.95
C ARG A 79 5.90 13.26 7.60
N ARG A 80 5.37 14.04 8.53
CA ARG A 80 4.23 14.92 8.26
C ARG A 80 4.68 16.11 7.43
N ILE A 81 3.91 16.43 6.40
CA ILE A 81 4.07 17.65 5.60
C ILE A 81 2.80 18.45 5.86
N LYS A 82 2.94 19.71 6.30
CA LYS A 82 1.80 20.63 6.35
C LYS A 82 1.52 21.08 4.92
N GLU A 83 0.29 20.92 4.45
CA GLU A 83 -0.16 21.65 3.27
C GLU A 83 -0.28 23.13 3.65
N SER A 84 0.34 23.99 2.84
CA SER A 84 0.33 25.44 2.99
C SER A 84 -0.94 26.05 2.39
#